data_AF-A0A453N0M2-F1
#
_entry.id   AF-A0A453N0M2-F1
#
_cell.length_a   1.000
_cell.length_b   1.000
_cell.length_c   1.000
_cell.angle_alpha   90.00
_cell.angle_beta   90.00
_cell.angle_gamma   90.00
#
_symmetry.space_group_name_H-M   'P 1'
#
loop_
_entity.id
_entity.type
_entity.pdbx_description
1 polymer ?
#
loop_
_entity_poly.entity_id
_entity_poly.type
_entity_poly.pdbx_seq_one_letter_code
_entity_poly.pdbx_strand_id
1 'polypeptide(L)'
;IIFLKNFSLCVQQQESLTNVQALLHHHPTSGRGLLTTVDHLKRLCIDHYFQDEIDTIMDSCADLIHGDDLLDATLSLRLMREAGYSVSADDVLRKFAHDNGDFNLGLSKDIRGLLSLQDMSHLNMGESSLYKANEFSSRHLRFAIKYLEPNLARYVRQSLDHPYHVSLMQYKARHHLSYMQNLPTRNMAIENLARAEFRIKKLQHQREMQEVKRWWMDLGLAQDVPAARDQVLKWYMWPMTVLEGFSFSRYRIEITKIISIVYIVDDIFDLVATQEELSLFNEAIKMWDLEAADSLPNYMISCYKALYTTTNDIAYMVRKEHGANPINHLKKAWATLFDGFMIEGKWLSTNNVPTSEDYLRNGIITSGAPLVFLHLLFMLGHDLIEGNKDNIHRVISCPAKIMRLWDDMGSAKDESQEGLDGSYKELYQRENPHGDADEHMLEMIASEWECLNKECFSGMKSTLSHSFITASLNFARMVRVMYGYDDEQKLPILEDYTRMLLF
;
A
#
# COMPACT_ATOMS: atom_id res chain seq x y z
N ILE A 1 14.25 -12.21 -32.00
CA ILE A 1 14.87 -12.50 -30.69
C ILE A 1 13.94 -12.19 -29.51
N ILE A 2 13.37 -10.99 -29.39
CA ILE A 2 12.42 -10.64 -28.29
C ILE A 2 11.15 -11.50 -28.31
N PHE A 3 10.56 -11.72 -29.49
CA PHE A 3 9.38 -12.58 -29.66
C PHE A 3 9.63 -14.03 -29.21
N LEU A 4 10.79 -14.61 -29.59
CA LEU A 4 11.18 -15.96 -29.17
C LEU A 4 11.44 -16.06 -27.66
N LYS A 5 12.02 -15.02 -27.05
CA LYS A 5 12.20 -14.96 -25.58
C LYS A 5 10.87 -14.88 -24.84
N ASN A 6 9.92 -14.09 -25.33
CA ASN A 6 8.58 -13.99 -24.72
C ASN A 6 7.79 -15.30 -24.88
N PHE A 7 7.90 -15.96 -26.05
CA PHE A 7 7.27 -17.26 -26.30
C PHE A 7 7.83 -18.35 -25.37
N SER A 8 9.17 -18.44 -25.25
CA SER A 8 9.82 -19.38 -24.33
C SER A 8 9.46 -19.14 -22.87
N LEU A 9 9.29 -17.88 -22.46
CA LEU A 9 8.90 -17.53 -21.09
C LEU A 9 7.45 -17.96 -20.79
N CYS A 10 6.55 -17.79 -21.76
CA CYS A 10 5.15 -18.21 -21.64
C CYS A 10 5.02 -19.74 -21.55
N VAL A 11 5.79 -20.49 -22.35
CA VAL A 11 5.82 -21.96 -22.25
C VAL A 11 6.33 -22.43 -20.88
N GLN A 12 7.41 -21.84 -20.37
CA GLN A 12 7.95 -22.17 -19.04
C GLN A 12 6.96 -21.85 -17.90
N GLN A 13 6.24 -20.73 -18.01
CA GLN A 13 5.21 -20.37 -17.04
C GLN A 13 4.07 -21.37 -17.06
N GLN A 14 3.58 -21.75 -18.25
CA GLN A 14 2.48 -22.70 -18.38
C GLN A 14 2.84 -24.08 -17.81
N GLU A 15 4.03 -24.58 -18.11
CA GLU A 15 4.53 -25.84 -17.56
C GLU A 15 4.64 -25.78 -16.02
N SER A 16 5.18 -24.68 -15.49
CA SER A 16 5.30 -24.49 -14.04
C SER A 16 3.93 -24.38 -13.36
N LEU A 17 2.96 -23.72 -14.01
CA LEU A 17 1.58 -23.62 -13.53
C LEU A 17 0.94 -25.01 -13.42
N THR A 18 1.01 -25.82 -14.47
CA THR A 18 0.49 -27.20 -14.45
C THR A 18 1.16 -28.05 -13.37
N ASN A 19 2.47 -27.89 -13.16
CA ASN A 19 3.19 -28.62 -12.11
C ASN A 19 2.74 -28.22 -10.69
N VAL A 20 2.45 -26.94 -10.46
CA VAL A 20 1.93 -26.47 -9.17
C VAL A 20 0.48 -26.94 -8.97
N GLN A 21 -0.38 -26.91 -10.00
CA GLN A 21 -1.74 -27.47 -9.90
C GLN A 21 -1.72 -28.95 -9.56
N ALA A 22 -0.86 -29.73 -10.24
CA ALA A 22 -0.69 -31.15 -9.93
C ALA A 22 -0.23 -31.36 -8.48
N LEU A 23 0.62 -30.48 -7.95
CA LEU A 23 1.06 -30.52 -6.57
C LEU A 23 -0.08 -30.26 -5.57
N LEU A 24 -0.98 -29.32 -5.87
CA LEU A 24 -2.15 -29.02 -5.04
C LEU A 24 -3.19 -30.16 -5.08
N HIS A 25 -3.31 -30.89 -6.19
CA HIS A 25 -4.30 -31.98 -6.35
C HIS A 25 -3.80 -33.37 -5.91
N HIS A 26 -2.53 -33.70 -6.11
CA HIS A 26 -2.04 -35.08 -6.07
C HIS A 26 -1.10 -35.40 -4.90
N HIS A 27 -0.72 -34.43 -4.06
CA HIS A 27 0.06 -34.73 -2.87
C HIS A 27 -0.85 -34.94 -1.65
N PRO A 28 -0.81 -36.11 -0.99
CA PRO A 28 -1.39 -36.28 0.34
C PRO A 28 -0.47 -35.59 1.35
N THR A 29 -0.44 -34.26 1.32
CA THR A 29 0.12 -33.47 2.41
C THR A 29 -0.88 -33.44 3.55
N SER A 30 -0.41 -33.47 4.80
CA SER A 30 -1.26 -33.17 5.95
C SER A 30 -1.90 -31.78 5.76
N GLY A 31 -3.00 -31.47 6.46
CA GLY A 31 -3.62 -30.15 6.37
C GLY A 31 -2.61 -29.01 6.60
N ARG A 32 -1.67 -29.18 7.55
CA ARG A 32 -0.52 -28.28 7.75
C ARG A 32 0.30 -28.07 6.48
N GLY A 33 0.62 -29.15 5.77
CA GLY A 33 1.40 -29.10 4.53
C GLY A 33 0.65 -28.36 3.40
N LEU A 34 -0.67 -28.53 3.31
CA LEU A 34 -1.51 -27.79 2.37
C LEU A 34 -1.54 -26.30 2.70
N LEU A 35 -1.83 -25.91 3.96
CA LEU A 35 -1.81 -24.51 4.38
C LEU A 35 -0.43 -23.86 4.22
N THR A 36 0.65 -24.60 4.50
CA THR A 36 2.02 -24.11 4.26
C THR A 36 2.27 -23.86 2.77
N THR A 37 1.71 -24.70 1.89
CA THR A 37 1.82 -24.51 0.44
C THR A 37 1.04 -23.27 0.00
N VAL A 38 -0.19 -23.08 0.47
CA VAL A 38 -0.97 -21.85 0.24
C VAL A 38 -0.20 -20.62 0.71
N ASP A 39 0.41 -20.68 1.89
CA ASP A 39 1.23 -19.60 2.44
C ASP A 39 2.43 -19.26 1.53
N HIS A 40 3.11 -20.27 0.99
CA HIS A 40 4.19 -20.06 0.02
C HIS A 40 3.70 -19.39 -1.26
N LEU A 41 2.55 -19.82 -1.80
CA LEU A 41 1.96 -19.22 -3.01
C LEU A 41 1.60 -17.74 -2.78
N LYS A 42 0.97 -17.45 -1.64
CA LYS A 42 0.63 -16.07 -1.24
C LYS A 42 1.89 -15.24 -1.06
N ARG A 43 2.85 -15.65 -0.23
CA ARG A 43 4.08 -14.88 0.01
C ARG A 43 4.93 -14.64 -1.25
N LEU A 44 4.77 -15.47 -2.29
CA LEU A 44 5.41 -15.31 -3.59
C LEU A 44 4.58 -14.52 -4.62
N CYS A 45 3.38 -14.08 -4.25
CA CYS A 45 2.43 -13.33 -5.09
C CYS A 45 2.07 -14.08 -6.40
N ILE A 46 1.82 -15.39 -6.27
CA ILE A 46 1.42 -16.30 -7.37
C ILE A 46 0.16 -17.11 -7.02
N ASP A 47 -0.51 -16.78 -5.92
CA ASP A 47 -1.74 -17.44 -5.47
C ASP A 47 -2.93 -17.18 -6.39
N HIS A 48 -2.93 -16.06 -7.13
CA HIS A 48 -3.99 -15.71 -8.07
C HIS A 48 -4.22 -16.72 -9.20
N TYR A 49 -3.27 -17.64 -9.43
CA TYR A 49 -3.43 -18.74 -10.39
C TYR A 49 -4.24 -19.92 -9.86
N PHE A 50 -4.47 -19.99 -8.54
CA PHE A 50 -4.93 -21.20 -7.86
C PHE A 50 -6.08 -20.92 -6.88
N GLN A 51 -6.92 -19.91 -7.15
CA GLN A 51 -7.94 -19.49 -6.17
C GLN A 51 -8.93 -20.61 -5.86
N ASP A 52 -9.39 -21.36 -6.87
CA ASP A 52 -10.32 -22.49 -6.66
C ASP A 52 -9.70 -23.59 -5.79
N GLU A 53 -8.42 -23.91 -6.02
CA GLU A 53 -7.67 -24.88 -5.22
C GLU A 53 -7.43 -24.35 -3.79
N ILE A 54 -7.12 -23.06 -3.64
CA ILE A 54 -6.91 -22.42 -2.34
C ILE A 54 -8.20 -22.44 -1.52
N ASP A 55 -9.33 -22.06 -2.10
CA ASP A 55 -10.63 -22.07 -1.43
C ASP A 55 -10.98 -23.48 -0.93
N THR A 56 -10.78 -24.50 -1.79
CA THR A 56 -10.97 -25.91 -1.43
C THR A 56 -10.06 -26.33 -0.27
N ILE A 57 -8.80 -25.93 -0.29
CA ILE A 57 -7.83 -26.24 0.77
C ILE A 57 -8.25 -25.56 2.07
N MET A 58 -8.63 -24.28 2.02
CA MET A 58 -9.05 -23.52 3.19
C MET A 58 -10.25 -24.17 3.89
N ASP A 59 -11.24 -24.62 3.14
CA ASP A 59 -12.41 -25.33 3.68
C ASP A 59 -12.01 -26.67 4.32
N SER A 60 -11.15 -27.44 3.65
CA SER A 60 -10.70 -28.75 4.14
C SER A 60 -9.82 -28.68 5.40
N CYS A 61 -9.18 -27.54 5.63
CA CYS A 61 -8.20 -27.34 6.69
C CYS A 61 -8.71 -26.46 7.83
N ALA A 62 -9.99 -26.07 7.83
CA ALA A 62 -10.57 -25.15 8.81
C ALA A 62 -10.37 -25.60 10.26
N ASP A 63 -10.39 -26.91 10.54
CA ASP A 63 -10.21 -27.46 11.89
C ASP A 63 -8.83 -27.19 12.50
N LEU A 64 -7.81 -26.86 11.70
CA LEU A 64 -6.45 -26.58 12.19
C LEU A 64 -6.39 -25.34 13.08
N ILE A 65 -7.36 -24.43 12.95
CA ILE A 65 -7.55 -23.30 13.85
C ILE A 65 -7.71 -23.74 15.32
N HIS A 66 -8.28 -24.93 15.52
CA HIS A 66 -8.48 -25.53 16.82
C HIS A 66 -7.31 -26.43 17.26
N GLY A 67 -6.27 -26.59 16.44
CA GLY A 67 -5.08 -27.40 16.75
C GLY A 67 -4.27 -26.90 17.96
N ASP A 68 -3.56 -27.83 18.61
CA ASP A 68 -2.70 -27.56 19.78
C ASP A 68 -1.30 -27.04 19.42
N ASP A 69 -0.98 -27.01 18.13
CA ASP A 69 0.28 -26.48 17.60
C ASP A 69 0.14 -25.00 17.25
N LEU A 70 1.09 -24.17 17.70
CA LEU A 70 1.04 -22.72 17.54
C LEU A 70 1.06 -22.31 16.06
N LEU A 71 1.87 -22.97 15.23
CA LEU A 71 1.94 -22.69 13.80
C LEU A 71 0.61 -23.01 13.13
N ASP A 72 0.02 -24.18 13.40
CA ASP A 72 -1.25 -24.59 12.78
C ASP A 72 -2.37 -23.60 13.10
N ALA A 73 -2.54 -23.27 14.39
CA ALA A 73 -3.61 -22.39 14.84
C ALA A 73 -3.47 -20.96 14.28
N THR A 74 -2.26 -20.39 14.35
CA THR A 74 -2.01 -19.01 13.91
C THR A 74 -2.01 -18.86 12.39
N LEU A 75 -1.48 -19.85 11.66
CA LEU A 75 -1.48 -19.87 10.20
C LEU A 75 -2.91 -20.01 9.67
N SER A 76 -3.68 -20.94 10.23
CA SER A 76 -5.08 -21.15 9.87
C SER A 76 -5.90 -19.90 10.12
N LEU A 77 -5.78 -19.28 11.31
CA LEU A 77 -6.52 -18.04 11.62
C LEU A 77 -6.18 -16.93 10.62
N ARG A 78 -4.88 -16.69 10.37
CA ARG A 78 -4.46 -15.64 9.45
C ARG A 78 -5.04 -15.86 8.06
N LEU A 79 -4.88 -17.05 7.48
CA LEU A 79 -5.36 -17.35 6.14
C LEU A 79 -6.89 -17.30 6.05
N MET A 80 -7.61 -17.76 7.09
CA MET A 80 -9.07 -17.65 7.16
C MET A 80 -9.52 -16.19 7.21
N ARG A 81 -8.87 -15.34 8.01
CA ARG A 81 -9.17 -13.91 8.10
C ARG A 81 -8.90 -13.20 6.77
N GLU A 82 -7.77 -13.50 6.12
CA GLU A 82 -7.45 -13.00 4.77
C GLU A 82 -8.48 -13.44 3.71
N ALA A 83 -9.08 -14.62 3.86
CA ALA A 83 -10.18 -15.11 3.03
C ALA A 83 -11.57 -14.55 3.40
N GLY A 84 -11.65 -13.67 4.42
CA GLY A 84 -12.89 -13.00 4.83
C GLY A 84 -13.72 -13.76 5.87
N TYR A 85 -13.19 -14.83 6.47
CA TYR A 85 -13.86 -15.52 7.57
C TYR A 85 -13.76 -14.70 8.86
N SER A 86 -14.89 -14.53 9.54
CA SER A 86 -14.96 -13.88 10.85
C SER A 86 -14.44 -14.81 11.94
N VAL A 87 -13.16 -14.67 12.28
CA VAL A 87 -12.49 -15.45 13.33
C VAL A 87 -11.97 -14.54 14.44
N SER A 88 -12.27 -14.88 15.69
CA SER A 88 -11.76 -14.21 16.91
C SER A 88 -10.35 -14.71 17.27
N ALA A 89 -9.36 -13.80 17.31
CA ALA A 89 -8.02 -14.15 17.77
C ALA A 89 -7.96 -14.47 19.26
N ASP A 90 -8.76 -13.78 20.08
CA ASP A 90 -8.82 -14.01 21.53
C ASP A 90 -9.23 -15.46 21.84
N ASP A 91 -10.20 -16.02 21.09
CA ASP A 91 -10.66 -17.39 21.29
C ASP A 91 -9.62 -18.44 20.90
N VAL A 92 -8.89 -18.19 19.80
CA VAL A 92 -7.86 -19.10 19.29
C VAL A 92 -6.60 -19.04 20.16
N LEU A 93 -6.22 -17.86 20.64
CA LEU A 93 -4.99 -17.65 21.41
C LEU A 93 -5.10 -18.03 22.89
N ARG A 94 -6.31 -18.05 23.46
CA ARG A 94 -6.55 -18.40 24.88
C ARG A 94 -5.86 -19.69 25.33
N LYS A 95 -5.82 -20.72 24.48
CA LYS A 95 -5.19 -22.02 24.81
C LYS A 95 -3.64 -21.97 24.88
N PHE A 96 -3.03 -20.94 24.31
CA PHE A 96 -1.58 -20.73 24.30
C PHE A 96 -1.11 -19.80 25.43
N ALA A 97 -2.06 -19.25 26.20
CA ALA A 97 -1.81 -18.35 27.30
C ALA A 97 -2.20 -18.98 28.65
N HIS A 98 -1.59 -18.47 29.72
CA HIS A 98 -1.98 -18.74 31.10
C HIS A 98 -3.24 -17.93 31.47
N ASP A 99 -3.84 -18.20 32.63
CA ASP A 99 -5.06 -17.51 33.11
C ASP A 99 -4.89 -15.99 33.26
N ASN A 100 -3.66 -15.50 33.44
CA ASN A 100 -3.33 -14.07 33.47
C ASN A 100 -3.19 -13.45 32.06
N GLY A 101 -3.36 -14.25 31.01
CA GLY A 101 -3.24 -13.88 29.61
C GLY A 101 -1.81 -13.81 29.08
N ASP A 102 -0.80 -14.27 29.82
CA ASP A 102 0.58 -14.32 29.36
C ASP A 102 0.85 -15.62 28.58
N PHE A 103 1.57 -15.51 27.47
CA PHE A 103 1.92 -16.68 26.64
C PHE A 103 2.88 -17.62 27.36
N ASN A 104 2.67 -18.92 27.14
CA ASN A 104 3.54 -19.96 27.69
C ASN A 104 4.98 -19.80 27.16
N LEU A 105 5.95 -19.66 28.07
CA LEU A 105 7.37 -19.51 27.72
C LEU A 105 7.93 -20.68 26.90
N GLY A 106 7.34 -21.87 26.98
CA GLY A 106 7.69 -23.01 26.14
C GLY A 106 7.58 -22.73 24.63
N LEU A 107 6.65 -21.83 24.24
CA LEU A 107 6.44 -21.41 22.85
C LEU A 107 7.63 -20.63 22.29
N SER A 108 8.49 -20.05 23.15
CA SER A 108 9.67 -19.29 22.72
C SER A 108 10.67 -20.10 21.88
N LYS A 109 10.58 -21.43 21.92
CA LYS A 109 11.42 -22.35 21.14
C LYS A 109 10.88 -22.63 19.73
N ASP A 110 9.60 -22.39 19.48
CA ASP A 110 8.97 -22.63 18.18
C ASP A 110 9.10 -21.40 17.28
N ILE A 111 10.23 -21.30 16.57
CA ILE A 111 10.51 -20.16 15.69
C ILE A 111 9.46 -20.00 14.57
N ARG A 112 8.91 -21.11 14.06
CA ARG A 112 7.91 -21.05 12.98
C ARG A 112 6.56 -20.60 13.52
N GLY A 113 6.14 -21.14 14.66
CA GLY A 113 4.94 -20.66 15.36
C GLY A 113 5.04 -19.20 15.75
N LEU A 114 6.21 -18.74 16.25
CA LEU A 114 6.43 -17.33 16.57
C LEU A 114 6.37 -16.41 15.34
N LEU A 115 6.94 -16.82 14.20
CA LEU A 115 6.83 -16.05 12.95
C LEU A 115 5.38 -15.94 12.49
N SER A 116 4.61 -17.03 12.59
CA SER A 116 3.19 -17.05 12.22
C SER A 116 2.35 -16.22 13.19
N LEU A 117 2.63 -16.30 14.50
CA LEU A 117 2.03 -15.46 15.54
C LEU A 117 2.32 -13.98 15.32
N GLN A 118 3.56 -13.65 14.94
CA GLN A 118 3.95 -12.29 14.59
C GLN A 118 3.14 -11.78 13.39
N ASP A 119 3.09 -12.53 12.29
CA ASP A 119 2.33 -12.13 11.10
C ASP A 119 0.85 -11.93 11.41
N MET A 120 0.26 -12.83 12.20
CA MET A 120 -1.13 -12.75 12.65
C MET A 120 -1.40 -11.53 13.54
N SER A 121 -0.45 -11.15 14.39
CA SER A 121 -0.62 -10.01 15.31
C SER A 121 -0.82 -8.66 14.61
N HIS A 122 -0.36 -8.53 13.36
CA HIS A 122 -0.54 -7.30 12.57
C HIS A 122 -1.93 -7.19 11.94
N LEU A 123 -2.71 -8.27 11.91
CA LEU A 123 -4.12 -8.28 11.47
C LEU A 123 -5.10 -7.88 12.58
N ASN A 124 -4.61 -7.15 13.58
CA ASN A 124 -5.41 -6.75 14.73
C ASN A 124 -6.58 -5.86 14.32
N MET A 125 -7.76 -6.20 14.83
CA MET A 125 -9.02 -5.48 14.67
C MET A 125 -9.58 -5.07 16.04
N GLY A 126 -8.71 -4.80 17.02
CA GLY A 126 -9.10 -4.40 18.38
C GLY A 126 -9.07 -5.53 19.41
N GLU A 127 -8.47 -6.67 19.06
CA GLU A 127 -8.35 -7.83 19.94
C GLU A 127 -7.14 -7.69 20.87
N SER A 128 -7.40 -7.67 22.18
CA SER A 128 -6.37 -7.44 23.19
C SER A 128 -5.25 -8.49 23.18
N SER A 129 -5.56 -9.75 22.81
CA SER A 129 -4.56 -10.81 22.73
C SER A 129 -3.51 -10.57 21.63
N LEU A 130 -3.86 -9.87 20.55
CA LEU A 130 -2.95 -9.63 19.44
C LEU A 130 -1.87 -8.61 19.79
N TYR A 131 -2.15 -7.65 20.67
CA TYR A 131 -1.13 -6.76 21.24
C TYR A 131 -0.08 -7.55 22.02
N LYS A 132 -0.52 -8.41 22.95
CA LYS A 132 0.38 -9.30 23.70
C LYS A 132 1.13 -10.28 22.79
N ALA A 133 0.46 -10.79 21.76
CA ALA A 133 1.06 -11.70 20.79
C ALA A 133 2.19 -11.01 20.02
N ASN A 134 2.00 -9.76 19.60
CA ASN A 134 3.01 -8.96 18.93
C ASN A 134 4.24 -8.74 19.82
N GLU A 135 4.03 -8.34 21.07
CA GLU A 135 5.13 -8.11 22.03
C GLU A 135 5.90 -9.40 22.32
N PHE A 136 5.19 -10.49 22.61
CA PHE A 136 5.78 -11.79 22.92
C PHE A 136 6.59 -12.34 21.73
N SER A 137 5.97 -12.39 20.55
CA SER A 137 6.63 -12.90 19.34
C SER A 137 7.84 -12.05 18.94
N SER A 138 7.70 -10.72 18.96
CA SER A 138 8.79 -9.79 18.60
C SER A 138 10.00 -9.98 19.52
N ARG A 139 9.76 -10.00 20.84
CA ARG A 139 10.82 -10.14 21.85
C ARG A 139 11.57 -11.46 21.71
N HIS A 140 10.85 -12.57 21.57
CA HIS A 140 11.47 -13.90 21.48
C HIS A 140 12.15 -14.14 20.14
N LEU A 141 11.58 -13.67 19.02
CA LEU A 141 12.25 -13.73 17.72
C LEU A 141 13.54 -12.91 17.70
N ARG A 142 13.53 -11.66 18.22
CA ARG A 142 14.74 -10.84 18.34
C ARG A 142 15.84 -11.53 19.14
N PHE A 143 15.47 -12.17 20.26
CA PHE A 143 16.42 -12.94 21.07
C PHE A 143 16.95 -14.17 20.33
N ALA A 144 16.12 -14.85 19.55
CA ALA A 144 16.50 -16.08 18.85
C ALA A 144 17.52 -15.82 17.72
N ILE A 145 17.49 -14.67 17.04
CA ILE A 145 18.32 -14.35 15.86
C ILE A 145 19.80 -14.74 16.03
N LYS A 146 20.40 -14.50 17.20
CA LYS A 146 21.82 -14.79 17.48
C LYS A 146 22.17 -16.29 17.57
N TYR A 147 21.18 -17.17 17.62
CA TYR A 147 21.34 -18.62 17.75
C TYR A 147 20.81 -19.40 16.55
N LEU A 148 20.24 -18.71 15.55
CA LEU A 148 19.69 -19.35 14.35
C LEU A 148 20.75 -19.49 13.28
N GLU A 149 20.58 -20.51 12.42
CA GLU A 149 21.35 -20.64 11.19
C GLU A 149 21.28 -19.34 10.36
N PRO A 150 22.38 -18.91 9.71
CA PRO A 150 22.48 -17.57 9.11
C PRO A 150 21.33 -17.20 8.17
N ASN A 151 20.85 -18.15 7.35
CA ASN A 151 19.75 -17.92 6.42
C ASN A 151 18.40 -17.71 7.14
N LEU A 152 18.12 -18.50 8.17
CA LEU A 152 16.91 -18.36 8.97
C LEU A 152 16.99 -17.09 9.83
N ALA A 153 18.14 -16.79 10.43
CA ALA A 153 18.37 -15.55 11.17
C ALA A 153 18.10 -14.31 10.31
N ARG A 154 18.56 -14.33 9.05
CA ARG A 154 18.27 -13.27 8.07
C ARG A 154 16.77 -13.16 7.76
N TYR A 155 16.09 -14.28 7.54
CA TYR A 155 14.64 -14.30 7.26
C TYR A 155 13.81 -13.79 8.46
N VAL A 156 14.18 -14.18 9.68
CA VAL A 156 13.54 -13.69 10.91
C VAL A 156 13.74 -12.19 11.08
N ARG A 157 14.97 -11.70 10.90
CA ARG A 157 15.27 -10.26 10.97
C ARG A 157 14.42 -9.46 9.97
N GLN A 158 14.42 -9.90 8.70
CA GLN A 158 13.62 -9.25 7.66
C GLN A 158 12.11 -9.27 7.94
N SER A 159 11.61 -10.33 8.58
CA SER A 159 10.19 -10.43 8.95
C SER A 159 9.82 -9.50 10.10
N LEU A 160 10.74 -9.23 11.03
CA LEU A 160 10.54 -8.28 12.13
C LEU A 160 10.65 -6.82 11.66
N ASP A 161 11.63 -6.52 10.80
CA ASP A 161 11.86 -5.15 10.30
C ASP A 161 10.70 -4.68 9.40
N HIS A 162 10.17 -5.62 8.59
CA HIS A 162 9.09 -5.40 7.63
C HIS A 162 8.03 -6.49 7.75
N PRO A 163 7.09 -6.45 8.71
CA PRO A 163 6.07 -7.49 8.85
C PRO A 163 5.17 -7.59 7.62
N TYR A 164 4.73 -8.80 7.24
CA TYR A 164 4.06 -9.02 5.94
C TYR A 164 2.80 -8.19 5.76
N HIS A 165 1.97 -8.05 6.80
CA HIS A 165 0.69 -7.35 6.67
C HIS A 165 0.82 -5.84 6.51
N VAL A 166 1.88 -5.24 7.06
CA VAL A 166 2.15 -3.79 7.00
C VAL A 166 3.31 -3.45 6.05
N SER A 167 3.64 -4.37 5.13
CA SER A 167 4.69 -4.18 4.13
C SER A 167 4.26 -4.77 2.78
N LEU A 168 4.88 -4.31 1.70
CA LEU A 168 4.56 -4.79 0.36
C LEU A 168 4.98 -6.26 0.20
N MET A 169 4.01 -7.13 -0.10
CA MET A 169 4.28 -8.56 -0.22
C MET A 169 5.25 -8.86 -1.38
N GLN A 170 5.11 -8.16 -2.50
CA GLN A 170 6.00 -8.28 -3.65
C GLN A 170 7.47 -7.97 -3.31
N TYR A 171 7.74 -6.98 -2.46
CA TYR A 171 9.09 -6.66 -1.99
C TYR A 171 9.66 -7.84 -1.18
N LYS A 172 8.83 -8.44 -0.33
CA LYS A 172 9.21 -9.57 0.50
C LYS A 172 9.32 -10.89 -0.26
N ALA A 173 8.65 -11.03 -1.41
CA ALA A 173 8.57 -12.27 -2.17
C ALA A 173 9.94 -12.84 -2.56
N ARG A 174 10.92 -11.99 -2.94
CA ARG A 174 12.29 -12.46 -3.21
C ARG A 174 13.01 -13.01 -1.97
N HIS A 175 12.76 -12.41 -0.81
CA HIS A 175 13.35 -12.81 0.46
C HIS A 175 12.76 -14.15 0.90
N HIS A 176 11.45 -14.31 0.70
CA HIS A 176 10.77 -15.57 0.89
C HIS A 176 11.28 -16.66 -0.08
N LEU A 177 11.44 -16.35 -1.36
CA LEU A 177 11.99 -17.28 -2.35
C LEU A 177 13.41 -17.74 -1.98
N SER A 178 14.26 -16.81 -1.50
CA SER A 178 15.60 -17.13 -1.01
C SER A 178 15.54 -18.02 0.24
N TYR A 179 14.63 -17.75 1.17
CA TYR A 179 14.40 -18.61 2.33
C TYR A 179 13.99 -20.03 1.90
N MET A 180 13.03 -20.16 0.99
CA MET A 180 12.56 -21.46 0.48
C MET A 180 13.68 -22.26 -0.19
N GLN A 181 14.57 -21.61 -0.93
CA GLN A 181 15.72 -22.25 -1.59
C GLN A 181 16.73 -22.87 -0.61
N ASN A 182 16.71 -22.42 0.64
CA ASN A 182 17.57 -22.94 1.71
C ASN A 182 16.83 -23.95 2.60
N LEU A 183 15.57 -24.30 2.30
CA LEU A 183 14.86 -25.36 3.03
C LEU A 183 15.41 -26.74 2.64
N PRO A 184 15.37 -27.72 3.57
CA PRO A 184 15.82 -29.09 3.29
C PRO A 184 15.05 -29.76 2.14
N THR A 185 13.79 -29.38 1.94
CA THR A 185 12.93 -29.91 0.88
C THR A 185 12.51 -28.75 -0.01
N ARG A 186 13.01 -28.73 -1.25
CA ARG A 186 12.76 -27.67 -2.22
C ARG A 186 11.56 -27.99 -3.10
N ASN A 187 10.68 -27.01 -3.27
CA ASN A 187 9.58 -27.09 -4.21
C ASN A 187 9.95 -26.37 -5.52
N MET A 188 10.61 -27.09 -6.43
CA MET A 188 11.09 -26.52 -7.69
C MET A 188 9.96 -25.98 -8.58
N ALA A 189 8.75 -26.55 -8.50
CA ALA A 189 7.61 -26.09 -9.28
C ALA A 189 7.19 -24.68 -8.87
N ILE A 190 7.01 -24.45 -7.57
CA ILE A 190 6.68 -23.12 -7.01
C ILE A 190 7.80 -22.12 -7.28
N GLU A 191 9.06 -22.51 -7.07
CA GLU A 191 10.21 -21.63 -7.33
C GLU A 191 10.30 -21.18 -8.79
N ASN A 192 10.08 -22.10 -9.74
CA ASN A 192 10.13 -21.79 -11.17
C ASN A 192 8.97 -20.87 -11.58
N LEU A 193 7.76 -21.12 -11.09
CA LEU A 193 6.60 -20.27 -11.35
C LEU A 193 6.82 -18.85 -10.83
N ALA A 194 7.30 -18.70 -9.58
CA ALA A 194 7.61 -17.38 -9.01
C ALA A 194 8.66 -16.61 -9.82
N ARG A 195 9.71 -17.30 -10.29
CA ARG A 195 10.73 -16.67 -11.15
C ARG A 195 10.17 -16.24 -12.51
N ALA A 196 9.29 -17.05 -13.11
CA ALA A 196 8.62 -16.69 -14.35
C ALA A 196 7.73 -15.45 -14.13
N GLU A 197 6.93 -15.45 -13.07
CA GLU A 197 6.04 -14.34 -12.70
C GLU A 197 6.80 -13.03 -12.52
N PHE A 198 7.89 -13.03 -11.73
CA PHE A 198 8.70 -11.84 -11.51
C PHE A 198 9.25 -11.27 -12.82
N ARG A 199 9.65 -12.13 -13.77
CA ARG A 199 10.15 -11.68 -15.08
C ARG A 199 9.04 -11.04 -15.92
N ILE A 200 7.85 -11.62 -15.91
CA ILE A 200 6.72 -11.11 -16.70
C ILE A 200 6.22 -9.78 -16.12
N LYS A 201 6.05 -9.70 -14.79
CA LYS A 201 5.68 -8.44 -14.10
C LYS A 201 6.70 -7.34 -14.40
N LYS A 202 8.00 -7.63 -14.28
CA LYS A 202 9.06 -6.68 -14.63
C LYS A 202 8.97 -6.17 -16.07
N LEU A 203 8.79 -7.05 -17.05
CA LEU A 203 8.64 -6.65 -18.46
C LEU A 203 7.40 -5.77 -18.68
N GLN A 204 6.31 -6.06 -17.97
CA GLN A 204 5.09 -5.28 -18.04
C GLN A 204 5.30 -3.87 -17.47
N HIS A 205 5.87 -3.76 -16.27
CA HIS A 205 6.14 -2.48 -15.62
C HIS A 205 7.15 -1.62 -16.40
N GLN A 206 8.14 -2.23 -17.05
CA GLN A 206 9.05 -1.53 -17.95
C GLN A 206 8.32 -0.89 -19.16
N ARG A 207 7.32 -1.56 -19.72
CA ARG A 207 6.51 -1.00 -20.84
C ARG A 207 5.63 0.13 -20.36
N GLU A 208 4.98 -0.04 -19.21
CA GLU A 208 4.17 1.01 -18.56
C GLU A 208 5.02 2.25 -18.29
N MET A 209 6.20 2.08 -17.70
CA MET A 209 7.13 3.18 -17.43
C MET A 209 7.59 3.89 -18.71
N GLN A 210 7.79 3.17 -19.83
CA GLN A 210 8.10 3.79 -21.12
C GLN A 210 6.95 4.64 -21.67
N GLU A 211 5.70 4.25 -21.40
CA GLU A 211 4.52 5.04 -21.78
C GLU A 211 4.37 6.27 -20.91
N VAL A 212 4.46 6.11 -19.59
CA VAL A 212 4.42 7.21 -18.62
C VAL A 212 5.52 8.23 -18.91
N LYS A 213 6.75 7.79 -19.20
CA LYS A 213 7.85 8.70 -19.57
C LYS A 213 7.58 9.48 -20.84
N ARG A 214 7.01 8.85 -21.86
CA ARG A 214 6.65 9.54 -23.11
C ARG A 214 5.60 10.61 -22.84
N TRP A 215 4.53 10.26 -22.13
CA TRP A 215 3.50 11.20 -21.71
C TRP A 215 4.08 12.38 -20.92
N TRP A 216 4.94 12.11 -19.94
CA TRP A 216 5.55 13.16 -19.12
C TRP A 216 6.42 14.12 -19.94
N MET A 217 7.27 13.58 -20.81
CA MET A 217 8.13 14.39 -21.68
C MET A 217 7.30 15.23 -22.67
N ASP A 218 6.21 14.68 -23.20
CA ASP A 218 5.31 15.38 -24.12
C ASP A 218 4.57 16.55 -23.44
N LEU A 219 4.35 16.49 -22.11
CA LEU A 219 3.74 17.57 -21.35
C LEU A 219 4.66 18.78 -21.16
N GLY A 220 5.97 18.59 -21.10
CA GLY A 220 6.95 19.67 -20.89
C GLY A 220 6.94 20.33 -19.51
N LEU A 221 6.19 19.79 -18.53
CA LEU A 221 6.00 20.42 -17.21
C LEU A 221 7.31 20.59 -16.42
N ALA A 222 8.25 19.67 -16.56
CA ALA A 222 9.56 19.79 -15.92
C ALA A 222 10.36 21.00 -16.43
N GLN A 223 10.09 21.47 -17.65
CA GLN A 223 10.70 22.69 -18.19
C GLN A 223 9.88 23.93 -17.87
N ASP A 224 8.55 23.81 -17.84
CA ASP A 224 7.64 24.93 -17.54
C ASP A 224 7.68 25.32 -16.05
N VAL A 225 7.91 24.36 -15.14
CA VAL A 225 7.99 24.56 -13.68
C VAL A 225 9.32 23.98 -13.13
N PRO A 226 10.48 24.61 -13.38
CA PRO A 226 11.79 24.03 -13.04
C PRO A 226 12.05 23.81 -11.54
N ALA A 227 11.31 24.51 -10.68
CA ALA A 227 11.41 24.36 -9.22
C ALA A 227 10.65 23.13 -8.70
N ALA A 228 9.72 22.59 -9.47
CA ALA A 228 8.95 21.41 -9.08
C ALA A 228 9.77 20.13 -9.25
N ARG A 229 9.43 19.12 -8.46
CA ARG A 229 10.03 17.78 -8.48
C ARG A 229 9.80 17.13 -9.84
N ASP A 230 10.84 16.53 -10.42
CA ASP A 230 10.77 15.67 -11.62
C ASP A 230 11.11 14.22 -11.26
N GLN A 231 10.18 13.57 -10.57
CA GLN A 231 10.40 12.25 -9.96
C GLN A 231 9.41 11.19 -10.48
N VAL A 232 9.12 11.20 -11.78
CA VAL A 232 8.15 10.30 -12.45
C VAL A 232 8.30 8.83 -12.08
N LEU A 233 9.54 8.37 -11.90
CA LEU A 233 9.81 7.02 -11.44
C LEU A 233 9.24 6.77 -10.04
N LYS A 234 9.53 7.66 -9.08
CA LYS A 234 8.99 7.61 -7.70
C LYS A 234 7.45 7.64 -7.74
N TRP A 235 6.86 8.49 -8.58
CA TRP A 235 5.41 8.59 -8.72
C TRP A 235 4.76 7.33 -9.31
N TYR A 236 5.41 6.66 -10.26
CA TYR A 236 4.97 5.38 -10.83
C TYR A 236 5.02 4.23 -9.81
N MET A 237 5.91 4.28 -8.82
CA MET A 237 6.04 3.22 -7.81
C MET A 237 4.77 3.05 -6.96
N TRP A 238 3.99 4.12 -6.76
CA TRP A 238 2.68 4.06 -6.10
C TRP A 238 1.70 3.12 -6.83
N PRO A 239 1.22 3.43 -8.05
CA PRO A 239 0.24 2.59 -8.72
C PRO A 239 0.77 1.19 -9.05
N MET A 240 2.08 1.06 -9.30
CA MET A 240 2.73 -0.25 -9.51
C MET A 240 2.45 -1.23 -8.36
N THR A 241 2.40 -0.74 -7.13
CA THR A 241 2.24 -1.57 -5.93
C THR A 241 0.81 -1.63 -5.44
N VAL A 242 0.09 -0.52 -5.57
CA VAL A 242 -1.32 -0.40 -5.20
C VAL A 242 -2.18 -1.33 -6.04
N LEU A 243 -1.95 -1.37 -7.37
CA LEU A 243 -2.75 -2.18 -8.29
C LEU A 243 -1.97 -3.41 -8.78
N GLU A 244 -2.23 -4.54 -8.14
CA GLU A 244 -1.59 -5.81 -8.49
C GLU A 244 -2.36 -6.56 -9.59
N GLY A 245 -1.63 -7.04 -10.60
CA GLY A 245 -2.19 -7.86 -11.68
C GLY A 245 -2.04 -7.24 -13.08
N PHE A 246 -2.00 -8.09 -14.09
CA PHE A 246 -1.75 -7.67 -15.47
C PHE A 246 -2.89 -6.83 -16.06
N SER A 247 -4.13 -7.11 -15.67
CA SER A 247 -5.33 -6.41 -16.15
C SER A 247 -5.35 -4.92 -15.78
N PHE A 248 -4.67 -4.51 -14.71
CA PHE A 248 -4.66 -3.12 -14.24
C PHE A 248 -3.57 -2.25 -14.87
N SER A 249 -2.90 -2.72 -15.92
CA SER A 249 -1.82 -1.99 -16.58
C SER A 249 -2.20 -0.56 -16.97
N ARG A 250 -3.33 -0.41 -17.66
CA ARG A 250 -3.84 0.90 -18.06
C ARG A 250 -4.14 1.77 -16.84
N TYR A 251 -4.71 1.19 -15.80
CA TYR A 251 -5.09 1.94 -14.61
C TYR A 251 -3.86 2.46 -13.86
N ARG A 252 -2.77 1.67 -13.84
CA ARG A 252 -1.50 2.12 -13.28
C ARG A 252 -0.96 3.34 -14.01
N ILE A 253 -0.95 3.30 -15.34
CA ILE A 253 -0.50 4.42 -16.19
C ILE A 253 -1.32 5.67 -15.89
N GLU A 254 -2.66 5.58 -15.94
CA GLU A 254 -3.54 6.74 -15.72
C GLU A 254 -3.42 7.32 -14.30
N ILE A 255 -3.30 6.47 -13.27
CA ILE A 255 -3.11 6.94 -11.89
C ILE A 255 -1.73 7.57 -11.70
N THR A 256 -0.68 7.09 -12.37
CA THR A 256 0.61 7.79 -12.34
C THR A 256 0.47 9.21 -12.83
N LYS A 257 -0.35 9.46 -13.86
CA LYS A 257 -0.58 10.82 -14.37
C LYS A 257 -1.20 11.72 -13.32
N ILE A 258 -2.25 11.24 -12.63
CA ILE A 258 -2.90 11.98 -11.54
C ILE A 258 -1.91 12.28 -10.41
N ILE A 259 -1.16 11.29 -9.95
CA ILE A 259 -0.16 11.46 -8.89
C ILE A 259 0.91 12.48 -9.32
N SER A 260 1.42 12.39 -10.55
CA SER A 260 2.41 13.33 -11.09
C SER A 260 1.88 14.77 -11.05
N ILE A 261 0.62 14.97 -11.44
CA ILE A 261 -0.02 16.30 -11.43
C ILE A 261 -0.23 16.79 -10.00
N VAL A 262 -0.61 15.92 -9.06
CA VAL A 262 -0.71 16.29 -7.63
C VAL A 262 0.63 16.83 -7.12
N TYR A 263 1.74 16.14 -7.37
CA TYR A 263 3.07 16.62 -6.95
C TYR A 263 3.43 17.98 -7.57
N ILE A 264 3.11 18.20 -8.85
CA ILE A 264 3.38 19.51 -9.48
C ILE A 264 2.49 20.61 -8.90
N VAL A 265 1.23 20.32 -8.63
CA VAL A 265 0.33 21.30 -8.00
C VAL A 265 0.84 21.65 -6.61
N ASP A 266 1.19 20.66 -5.81
CA ASP A 266 1.79 20.82 -4.48
C ASP A 266 3.03 21.75 -4.53
N ASP A 267 3.99 21.46 -5.42
CA ASP A 267 5.18 22.30 -5.59
C ASP A 267 4.85 23.72 -6.08
N ILE A 268 3.83 23.90 -6.92
CA ILE A 268 3.37 25.23 -7.35
C ILE A 268 2.84 26.02 -6.15
N PHE A 269 2.06 25.38 -5.27
CA PHE A 269 1.51 26.00 -4.06
C PHE A 269 2.57 26.35 -3.03
N ASP A 270 3.57 25.49 -2.84
CA ASP A 270 4.54 25.66 -1.75
C ASP A 270 5.78 26.46 -2.12
N LEU A 271 6.20 26.41 -3.40
CA LEU A 271 7.54 26.89 -3.79
C LEU A 271 7.51 28.04 -4.81
N VAL A 272 6.45 28.13 -5.63
CA VAL A 272 6.51 28.92 -6.87
C VAL A 272 5.55 30.10 -6.90
N ALA A 273 4.27 29.85 -6.66
CA ALA A 273 3.23 30.81 -7.01
C ALA A 273 2.99 31.89 -5.95
N THR A 274 2.54 33.06 -6.39
CA THR A 274 2.04 34.08 -5.45
C THR A 274 0.61 33.79 -5.00
N GLN A 275 0.18 34.39 -3.90
CA GLN A 275 -1.19 34.23 -3.39
C GLN A 275 -2.26 34.64 -4.41
N GLU A 276 -1.99 35.67 -5.24
CA GLU A 276 -2.87 36.08 -6.33
C GLU A 276 -2.95 35.03 -7.43
N GLU A 277 -1.80 34.47 -7.83
CA GLU A 277 -1.74 33.40 -8.86
C GLU A 277 -2.45 32.13 -8.38
N LEU A 278 -2.27 31.73 -7.11
CA LEU A 278 -2.97 30.60 -6.50
C LEU A 278 -4.48 30.81 -6.45
N SER A 279 -4.93 32.04 -6.19
CA SER A 279 -6.35 32.38 -6.21
C SER A 279 -6.93 32.21 -7.62
N LEU A 280 -6.22 32.67 -8.66
CA LEU A 280 -6.63 32.47 -10.05
C LEU A 280 -6.67 30.98 -10.42
N PHE A 281 -5.68 30.21 -9.98
CA PHE A 281 -5.61 28.78 -10.25
C PHE A 281 -6.77 28.02 -9.60
N ASN A 282 -7.10 28.33 -8.34
CA ASN A 282 -8.25 27.73 -7.66
C ASN A 282 -9.59 28.05 -8.37
N GLU A 283 -9.78 29.30 -8.80
CA GLU A 283 -10.98 29.67 -9.57
C GLU A 283 -11.05 28.94 -10.92
N ALA A 284 -9.93 28.76 -11.62
CA ALA A 284 -9.88 27.99 -12.86
C ALA A 284 -10.29 26.51 -12.66
N ILE A 285 -9.89 25.90 -11.54
CA ILE A 285 -10.31 24.54 -11.18
C ILE A 285 -11.82 24.48 -10.87
N LYS A 286 -12.37 25.48 -10.19
CA LYS A 286 -13.81 25.55 -9.89
C LYS A 286 -14.65 25.77 -11.15
N MET A 287 -14.17 26.58 -12.10
CA MET A 287 -14.83 26.76 -13.40
C MET A 287 -14.78 25.49 -14.26
N TRP A 288 -13.64 24.79 -14.25
CA TRP A 288 -13.40 23.57 -15.03
C TRP A 288 -13.73 23.73 -16.52
N ASP A 289 -13.05 24.68 -17.17
CA ASP A 289 -13.15 25.01 -18.58
C ASP A 289 -11.74 25.26 -19.16
N LEU A 290 -11.46 24.79 -20.38
CA LEU A 290 -10.18 25.05 -21.03
C LEU A 290 -9.91 26.54 -21.22
N GLU A 291 -10.95 27.36 -21.41
CA GLU A 291 -10.84 28.82 -21.53
C GLU A 291 -10.43 29.49 -20.20
N ALA A 292 -10.67 28.84 -19.06
CA ALA A 292 -10.22 29.35 -17.76
C ALA A 292 -8.69 29.45 -17.67
N ALA A 293 -7.97 28.62 -18.44
CA ALA A 293 -6.52 28.64 -18.49
C ALA A 293 -5.97 29.97 -19.03
N ASP A 294 -6.72 30.70 -19.85
CA ASP A 294 -6.24 31.93 -20.51
C ASP A 294 -5.97 33.08 -19.52
N SER A 295 -6.52 32.97 -18.31
CA SER A 295 -6.26 33.90 -17.20
C SER A 295 -5.06 33.52 -16.31
N LEU A 296 -4.45 32.36 -16.53
CA LEU A 296 -3.36 31.85 -15.71
C LEU A 296 -1.98 32.29 -16.23
N PRO A 297 -0.96 32.38 -15.36
CA PRO A 297 0.43 32.50 -15.78
C PRO A 297 0.85 31.32 -16.68
N ASN A 298 1.76 31.57 -17.63
CA ASN A 298 2.16 30.58 -18.65
C ASN A 298 2.53 29.20 -18.08
N TYR A 299 3.25 29.16 -16.95
CA TYR A 299 3.68 27.90 -16.33
C TYR A 299 2.50 27.10 -15.73
N MET A 300 1.46 27.78 -15.26
CA MET A 300 0.24 27.15 -14.74
C MET A 300 -0.70 26.68 -15.85
N ILE A 301 -0.67 27.31 -17.04
CA ILE A 301 -1.51 26.92 -18.18
C ILE A 301 -1.26 25.46 -18.56
N SER A 302 0.00 25.06 -18.68
CA SER A 302 0.37 23.68 -19.02
C SER A 302 -0.10 22.70 -17.94
N CYS A 303 0.09 23.05 -16.65
CA CYS A 303 -0.35 22.22 -15.53
C CYS A 303 -1.88 22.06 -15.50
N TYR A 304 -2.62 23.15 -15.64
CA TYR A 304 -4.08 23.14 -15.71
C TYR A 304 -4.60 22.29 -16.88
N LYS A 305 -4.03 22.47 -18.08
CA LYS A 305 -4.42 21.69 -19.26
C LYS A 305 -4.12 20.20 -19.09
N ALA A 306 -2.98 19.85 -18.48
CA ALA A 306 -2.64 18.46 -18.17
C ALA A 306 -3.65 17.85 -17.18
N LEU A 307 -3.98 18.57 -16.10
CA LEU A 307 -4.99 18.18 -15.10
C LEU A 307 -6.37 17.97 -15.73
N TYR A 308 -6.84 18.98 -16.46
CA TYR A 308 -8.14 18.95 -17.13
C TYR A 308 -8.23 17.78 -18.10
N THR A 309 -7.25 17.64 -19.01
CA THR A 309 -7.27 16.62 -20.06
C THR A 309 -7.20 15.23 -19.46
N THR A 310 -6.24 14.98 -18.57
CA THR A 310 -6.05 13.68 -17.92
C THR A 310 -7.31 13.25 -17.15
N THR A 311 -7.91 14.16 -16.40
CA THR A 311 -9.11 13.85 -15.61
C THR A 311 -10.32 13.56 -16.50
N ASN A 312 -10.52 14.32 -17.58
CA ASN A 312 -11.60 14.07 -18.53
C ASN A 312 -11.39 12.76 -19.31
N ASP A 313 -10.16 12.43 -19.69
CA ASP A 313 -9.81 11.17 -20.36
C ASP A 313 -10.10 9.96 -19.47
N ILE A 314 -9.75 10.04 -18.18
CA ILE A 314 -10.10 9.00 -17.19
C ILE A 314 -11.61 8.90 -17.04
N ALA A 315 -12.33 10.03 -16.93
CA ALA A 315 -13.79 10.00 -16.81
C ALA A 315 -14.46 9.39 -18.05
N TYR A 316 -13.95 9.68 -19.25
CA TYR A 316 -14.39 9.04 -20.49
C TYR A 316 -14.09 7.54 -20.51
N MET A 317 -12.90 7.13 -20.06
CA MET A 317 -12.53 5.72 -19.89
C MET A 317 -13.51 4.99 -18.97
N VAL A 318 -13.77 5.54 -17.78
CA VAL A 318 -14.73 4.98 -16.81
C VAL A 318 -16.12 4.86 -17.42
N ARG A 319 -16.59 5.91 -18.12
CA ARG A 319 -17.89 5.87 -18.80
C ARG A 319 -17.95 4.77 -19.86
N LYS A 320 -16.88 4.55 -20.60
CA LYS A 320 -16.82 3.51 -21.64
C LYS A 320 -16.81 2.10 -21.05
N GLU A 321 -16.13 1.90 -19.93
CA GLU A 321 -15.95 0.59 -19.29
C GLU A 321 -17.14 0.23 -18.38
N HIS A 322 -17.68 1.20 -17.64
CA HIS A 322 -18.65 0.99 -16.56
C HIS A 322 -20.00 1.72 -16.78
N GLY A 323 -20.12 2.55 -17.81
CA GLY A 323 -21.37 3.25 -18.17
C GLY A 323 -21.64 4.57 -17.43
N ALA A 324 -21.07 4.77 -16.24
CA ALA A 324 -21.23 5.99 -15.45
C ALA A 324 -20.11 7.01 -15.74
N ASN A 325 -20.44 8.31 -15.80
CA ASN A 325 -19.44 9.38 -15.97
C ASN A 325 -19.11 10.00 -14.61
N PRO A 326 -17.91 9.79 -14.04
CA PRO A 326 -17.55 10.28 -12.72
C PRO A 326 -17.10 11.74 -12.70
N ILE A 327 -17.10 12.43 -13.85
CA ILE A 327 -16.42 13.73 -13.98
C ILE A 327 -16.81 14.74 -12.90
N ASN A 328 -18.10 14.86 -12.55
CA ASN A 328 -18.53 15.84 -11.54
C ASN A 328 -17.96 15.54 -10.14
N HIS A 329 -17.80 14.26 -9.80
CA HIS A 329 -17.17 13.85 -8.54
C HIS A 329 -15.67 14.14 -8.57
N LEU A 330 -15.00 13.86 -9.69
CA LEU A 330 -13.56 14.12 -9.85
C LEU A 330 -13.25 15.63 -9.83
N LYS A 331 -14.07 16.46 -10.49
CA LYS A 331 -13.98 17.94 -10.41
C LYS A 331 -14.05 18.43 -8.98
N LYS A 332 -15.04 17.93 -8.23
CA LYS A 332 -15.23 18.29 -6.81
C LYS A 332 -14.03 17.86 -5.96
N ALA A 333 -13.44 16.70 -6.23
CA ALA A 333 -12.27 16.23 -5.49
C ALA A 333 -11.03 17.10 -5.77
N TRP A 334 -10.80 17.49 -7.02
CA TRP A 334 -9.75 18.47 -7.35
C TRP A 334 -9.98 19.82 -6.67
N ALA A 335 -11.20 20.35 -6.71
CA ALA A 335 -11.54 21.59 -6.00
C ALA A 335 -11.33 21.47 -4.48
N THR A 336 -11.65 20.31 -3.89
CA THR A 336 -11.41 20.04 -2.46
C THR A 336 -9.93 20.05 -2.12
N LEU A 337 -9.09 19.46 -2.98
CA LEU A 337 -7.63 19.48 -2.81
C LEU A 337 -7.09 20.91 -2.87
N PHE A 338 -7.50 21.69 -3.88
CA PHE A 338 -7.09 23.10 -4.04
C PHE A 338 -7.57 23.98 -2.88
N ASP A 339 -8.80 23.82 -2.41
CA ASP A 339 -9.30 24.55 -1.25
C ASP A 339 -8.50 24.19 0.02
N GLY A 340 -8.03 22.94 0.14
CA GLY A 340 -7.12 22.51 1.20
C GLY A 340 -5.76 23.21 1.15
N PHE A 341 -5.12 23.27 -0.03
CA PHE A 341 -3.86 24.00 -0.19
C PHE A 341 -4.02 25.51 0.07
N MET A 342 -5.16 26.10 -0.31
CA MET A 342 -5.46 27.50 0.00
C MET A 342 -5.60 27.75 1.51
N ILE A 343 -6.07 26.76 2.29
CA ILE A 343 -6.12 26.84 3.76
C ILE A 343 -4.70 26.87 4.34
N GLU A 344 -3.80 26.00 3.86
CA GLU A 344 -2.38 25.97 4.26
C GLU A 344 -1.67 27.28 3.92
N GLY A 345 -1.81 27.78 2.67
CA GLY A 345 -1.27 29.06 2.26
C GLY A 345 -1.81 30.25 3.09
N LYS A 346 -3.06 30.17 3.56
CA LYS A 346 -3.61 31.17 4.49
C LYS A 346 -2.98 31.09 5.87
N TRP A 347 -2.78 29.90 6.42
CA TRP A 347 -2.08 29.72 7.71
C TRP A 347 -0.68 30.33 7.66
N LEU A 348 0.07 30.03 6.60
CA LEU A 348 1.41 30.56 6.36
C LEU A 348 1.43 32.10 6.20
N SER A 349 0.62 32.65 5.30
CA SER A 349 0.64 34.10 4.99
C SER A 349 0.16 34.99 6.13
N THR A 350 -0.68 34.47 7.03
CA THR A 350 -1.25 35.24 8.14
C THR A 350 -0.57 34.98 9.49
N ASN A 351 0.47 34.13 9.54
CA ASN A 351 1.05 33.62 10.79
C ASN A 351 -0.03 33.03 11.75
N ASN A 352 -1.14 32.56 11.19
CA ASN A 352 -2.19 31.91 11.95
C ASN A 352 -1.84 30.45 12.11
N VAL A 353 -1.35 30.12 13.29
CA VAL A 353 -0.96 28.79 13.66
C VAL A 353 -2.20 27.93 13.93
N PRO A 354 -2.47 26.86 13.16
CA PRO A 354 -3.59 25.96 13.42
C PRO A 354 -3.34 25.10 14.67
N THR A 355 -4.41 24.49 15.17
CA THR A 355 -4.27 23.37 16.11
C THR A 355 -3.73 22.14 15.38
N SER A 356 -3.05 21.23 16.07
CA SER A 356 -2.55 19.98 15.48
C SER A 356 -3.68 19.16 14.83
N GLU A 357 -4.87 19.13 15.44
CA GLU A 357 -6.05 18.45 14.90
C GLU A 357 -6.63 19.13 13.64
N ASP A 358 -6.74 20.46 13.64
CA ASP A 358 -7.23 21.19 12.46
C ASP A 358 -6.24 21.07 11.28
N TYR A 359 -4.94 21.12 11.58
CA TYR A 359 -3.89 20.85 10.60
C TYR A 359 -4.04 19.44 10.04
N LEU A 360 -4.11 18.40 10.88
CA LEU A 360 -4.18 17.02 10.40
C LEU A 360 -5.41 16.78 9.53
N ARG A 361 -6.56 17.36 9.91
CA ARG A 361 -7.79 17.26 9.12
C ARG A 361 -7.62 17.83 7.71
N ASN A 362 -6.89 18.94 7.56
CA ASN A 362 -6.56 19.51 6.26
C ASN A 362 -5.46 18.72 5.55
N GLY A 363 -4.40 18.34 6.28
CA GLY A 363 -3.26 17.55 5.83
C GLY A 363 -3.68 16.25 5.16
N ILE A 364 -4.70 15.56 5.67
CA ILE A 364 -5.24 14.35 5.03
C ILE A 364 -5.76 14.66 3.62
N ILE A 365 -6.40 15.80 3.42
CA ILE A 365 -6.91 16.24 2.10
C ILE A 365 -5.73 16.63 1.21
N THR A 366 -4.82 17.48 1.70
CA THR A 366 -3.69 18.02 0.94
C THR A 366 -2.62 16.99 0.59
N SER A 367 -2.60 15.84 1.27
CA SER A 367 -1.79 14.68 0.86
C SER A 367 -2.11 14.17 -0.56
N GLY A 368 -3.26 14.55 -1.13
CA GLY A 368 -3.74 14.08 -2.42
C GLY A 368 -4.22 12.62 -2.44
N ALA A 369 -4.02 11.86 -1.37
CA ALA A 369 -4.44 10.46 -1.29
C ALA A 369 -5.96 10.27 -1.51
N PRO A 370 -6.86 11.08 -0.90
CA PRO A 370 -8.30 10.93 -1.13
C PRO A 370 -8.71 11.12 -2.61
N LEU A 371 -8.05 12.05 -3.32
CA LEU A 371 -8.26 12.27 -4.74
C LEU A 371 -7.84 11.03 -5.55
N VAL A 372 -6.65 10.49 -5.30
CA VAL A 372 -6.14 9.28 -5.96
C VAL A 372 -7.06 8.09 -5.72
N PHE A 373 -7.52 7.90 -4.49
CA PHE A 373 -8.50 6.86 -4.16
C PHE A 373 -9.82 7.03 -4.88
N LEU A 374 -10.31 8.26 -5.02
CA LEU A 374 -11.56 8.49 -5.74
C LEU A 374 -11.43 8.16 -7.23
N HIS A 375 -10.30 8.50 -7.86
CA HIS A 375 -10.00 8.05 -9.22
C HIS A 375 -10.00 6.51 -9.31
N LEU A 376 -9.30 5.84 -8.40
CA LEU A 376 -9.26 4.37 -8.34
C LEU A 376 -10.63 3.73 -8.15
N LEU A 377 -11.47 4.29 -7.27
CA LEU A 377 -12.81 3.81 -6.97
C LEU A 377 -13.66 3.74 -8.25
N PHE A 378 -13.70 4.84 -9.01
CA PHE A 378 -14.46 4.91 -10.27
C PHE A 378 -13.83 4.08 -11.38
N MET A 379 -12.50 4.03 -11.48
CA MET A 379 -11.79 3.17 -12.44
C MET A 379 -12.10 1.68 -12.20
N LEU A 380 -12.33 1.28 -10.95
CA LEU A 380 -12.73 -0.07 -10.58
C LEU A 380 -14.26 -0.30 -10.66
N GLY A 381 -15.02 0.64 -11.20
CA GLY A 381 -16.44 0.49 -11.50
C GLY A 381 -17.40 0.73 -10.33
N HIS A 382 -16.92 1.33 -9.24
CA HIS A 382 -17.78 1.69 -8.10
C HIS A 382 -18.41 3.07 -8.29
N ASP A 383 -19.58 3.26 -7.69
CA ASP A 383 -20.26 4.56 -7.59
C ASP A 383 -20.41 4.97 -6.12
N LEU A 384 -20.53 6.27 -5.86
CA LEU A 384 -20.74 6.82 -4.53
C LEU A 384 -22.22 6.73 -4.14
N ILE A 385 -22.69 5.53 -3.81
CA ILE A 385 -24.09 5.33 -3.38
C ILE A 385 -24.27 5.85 -1.94
N GLU A 386 -25.37 6.56 -1.70
CA GLU A 386 -25.66 7.25 -0.42
C GLU A 386 -25.63 6.36 0.83
N GLY A 387 -25.84 5.04 0.70
CA GLY A 387 -25.91 4.10 1.82
C GLY A 387 -24.59 3.57 2.38
N ASN A 388 -23.45 3.70 1.65
CA ASN A 388 -22.16 3.13 2.06
C ASN A 388 -21.05 4.18 2.27
N LYS A 389 -21.44 5.44 2.49
CA LYS A 389 -20.47 6.53 2.62
C LYS A 389 -19.47 6.30 3.74
N ASP A 390 -19.89 5.77 4.89
CA ASP A 390 -19.02 5.65 6.07
C ASP A 390 -17.90 4.62 5.89
N ASN A 391 -18.19 3.42 5.37
CA ASN A 391 -17.18 2.38 5.14
C ASN A 391 -16.24 2.76 4.00
N ILE A 392 -16.77 3.31 2.89
CA ILE A 392 -15.96 3.83 1.78
C ILE A 392 -15.04 4.94 2.30
N HIS A 393 -15.56 5.81 3.16
CA HIS A 393 -14.80 6.88 3.76
C HIS A 393 -13.63 6.32 4.58
N ARG A 394 -13.82 5.30 5.44
CA ARG A 394 -12.73 4.73 6.26
C ARG A 394 -11.67 4.01 5.42
N VAL A 395 -12.06 3.24 4.41
CA VAL A 395 -11.12 2.56 3.49
C VAL A 395 -10.25 3.57 2.72
N ILE A 396 -10.67 4.83 2.61
CA ILE A 396 -9.90 5.91 1.99
C ILE A 396 -9.16 6.76 3.05
N SER A 397 -9.82 7.10 4.16
CA SER A 397 -9.30 8.04 5.14
C SER A 397 -8.20 7.43 6.01
N CYS A 398 -8.30 6.14 6.36
CA CYS A 398 -7.26 5.45 7.13
C CYS A 398 -5.91 5.44 6.39
N PRO A 399 -5.79 4.94 5.14
CA PRO A 399 -4.51 4.99 4.42
C PRO A 399 -4.03 6.43 4.15
N ALA A 400 -4.94 7.39 3.91
CA ALA A 400 -4.57 8.80 3.73
C ALA A 400 -4.00 9.43 5.02
N LYS A 401 -4.58 9.12 6.19
CA LYS A 401 -4.06 9.59 7.48
C LYS A 401 -2.75 8.90 7.86
N ILE A 402 -2.61 7.61 7.58
CA ILE A 402 -1.33 6.90 7.71
C ILE A 402 -0.26 7.59 6.85
N MET A 403 -0.59 7.94 5.60
CA MET A 403 0.31 8.66 4.70
C MET A 403 0.75 10.00 5.28
N ARG A 404 -0.21 10.87 5.64
CA ARG A 404 0.09 12.20 6.19
C ARG A 404 0.94 12.12 7.46
N LEU A 405 0.64 11.20 8.38
CA LEU A 405 1.43 11.05 9.60
C LEU A 405 2.87 10.58 9.32
N TRP A 406 3.08 9.68 8.37
CA TRP A 406 4.43 9.24 8.00
C TRP A 406 5.22 10.34 7.28
N ASP A 407 4.54 11.12 6.45
CA ASP A 407 5.09 12.28 5.76
C ASP A 407 5.60 13.33 6.77
N ASP A 408 4.71 13.74 7.69
CA ASP A 408 4.97 14.76 8.70
C ASP A 408 5.93 14.33 9.82
N MET A 409 6.27 13.04 9.93
CA MET A 409 7.22 12.53 10.93
C MET A 409 8.66 13.02 10.68
N GLY A 410 8.90 13.77 9.59
CA GLY A 410 10.06 14.64 9.44
C GLY A 410 11.30 13.96 8.87
N SER A 411 11.10 12.98 7.97
CA SER A 411 12.22 12.27 7.34
C SER A 411 12.43 12.62 5.86
N ALA A 412 11.49 13.30 5.22
CA ALA A 412 11.59 13.76 3.84
C ALA A 412 12.27 15.14 3.76
N LYS A 413 13.39 15.23 3.02
CA LYS A 413 14.02 16.49 2.60
C LYS A 413 14.13 16.60 1.09
N ASP A 414 13.38 15.78 0.35
CA ASP A 414 13.28 15.91 -1.11
C ASP A 414 12.41 17.09 -1.54
N GLU A 415 11.83 17.78 -0.58
CA GLU A 415 11.23 19.09 -0.73
C GLU A 415 12.29 20.16 -0.44
N SER A 416 12.50 21.08 -1.40
CA SER A 416 13.32 22.27 -1.20
C SER A 416 12.61 23.33 -0.36
N GLN A 417 11.72 22.91 0.55
CA GLN A 417 10.94 23.77 1.41
C GLN A 417 11.81 24.21 2.60
N GLU A 418 11.80 25.51 2.91
CA GLU A 418 12.54 26.08 4.04
C GLU A 418 11.76 25.97 5.38
N GLY A 419 10.98 24.89 5.55
CA GLY A 419 10.19 24.61 6.78
C GLY A 419 8.99 25.55 6.98
N LEU A 420 8.36 25.98 5.88
CA LEU A 420 7.26 26.96 5.89
C LEU A 420 5.86 26.34 5.83
N ASP A 421 5.73 25.05 5.53
CA ASP A 421 4.46 24.32 5.42
C ASP A 421 3.88 23.89 6.78
N GLY A 422 4.76 23.73 7.78
CA GLY A 422 4.43 23.23 9.11
C GLY A 422 4.14 21.73 9.09
N SER A 423 4.47 21.01 10.16
CA SER A 423 4.21 19.57 10.27
C SER A 423 3.31 19.25 11.47
N TYR A 424 2.50 18.19 11.37
CA TYR A 424 1.70 17.72 12.51
C TYR A 424 2.57 17.48 13.75
N LYS A 425 3.76 16.89 13.56
CA LYS A 425 4.73 16.62 14.61
C LYS A 425 5.09 17.87 15.42
N GLU A 426 5.44 18.96 14.73
CA GLU A 426 5.80 20.22 15.37
C GLU A 426 4.63 20.89 16.09
N LEU A 427 3.45 20.89 15.47
CA LEU A 427 2.24 21.46 16.06
C LEU A 427 1.83 20.69 17.32
N TYR A 428 1.84 19.35 17.27
CA TYR A 428 1.55 18.48 18.39
C TYR A 428 2.56 18.66 19.53
N GLN A 429 3.87 18.70 19.21
CA GLN A 429 4.93 18.89 20.19
C GLN A 429 4.79 20.24 20.92
N ARG A 430 4.38 21.29 20.20
CA ARG A 430 4.14 22.61 20.80
C ARG A 430 2.92 22.62 21.73
N GLU A 431 1.86 21.90 21.36
CA GLU A 431 0.67 21.72 22.19
C GLU A 431 0.93 20.81 23.41
N ASN A 432 1.87 19.88 23.27
CA ASN A 432 2.22 18.88 24.29
C ASN A 432 3.74 18.88 24.58
N PRO A 433 4.29 19.91 25.26
CA PRO A 433 5.75 20.06 25.45
C PRO A 433 6.45 18.95 26.25
N HIS A 434 5.67 18.11 26.94
CA HIS A 434 6.17 16.98 27.72
C HIS A 434 5.83 15.62 27.10
N GLY A 435 5.12 15.60 25.98
CA GLY A 435 4.82 14.39 25.23
C GLY A 435 5.93 14.03 24.25
N ASP A 436 5.94 12.77 23.84
CA ASP A 436 6.74 12.27 22.73
C ASP A 436 5.87 12.26 21.46
N ALA A 437 6.13 13.20 20.55
CA ALA A 437 5.36 13.34 19.33
C ALA A 437 5.51 12.12 18.40
N ASP A 438 6.71 11.51 18.35
CA ASP A 438 6.96 10.34 17.52
C ASP A 438 6.19 9.12 18.04
N GLU A 439 6.23 8.89 19.36
CA GLU A 439 5.45 7.81 20.00
C GLU A 439 3.94 8.00 19.75
N HIS A 440 3.44 9.23 19.96
CA HIS A 440 2.02 9.53 19.73
C HIS A 440 1.59 9.30 18.27
N MET A 441 2.37 9.77 17.30
CA MET A 441 2.06 9.56 15.88
C MET A 441 2.09 8.08 15.50
N LEU A 442 3.02 7.30 16.05
CA LEU A 442 3.07 5.85 15.85
C LEU A 442 1.85 5.14 16.45
N GLU A 443 1.35 5.57 17.60
CA GLU A 443 0.08 5.07 18.18
C GLU A 443 -1.11 5.40 17.27
N MET A 444 -1.17 6.62 16.72
CA MET A 444 -2.21 7.01 15.77
C MET A 444 -2.16 6.16 14.50
N ILE A 445 -0.96 5.93 13.94
CA ILE A 445 -0.77 5.05 12.78
C ILE A 445 -1.24 3.63 13.10
N ALA A 446 -0.90 3.09 14.27
CA ALA A 446 -1.35 1.77 14.70
C ALA A 446 -2.89 1.69 14.82
N SER A 447 -3.52 2.75 15.33
CA SER A 447 -4.99 2.85 15.40
C SER A 447 -5.64 2.89 14.02
N GLU A 448 -5.06 3.62 13.06
CA GLU A 448 -5.57 3.65 11.68
C GLU A 448 -5.38 2.31 10.96
N TRP A 449 -4.30 1.56 11.24
CA TRP A 449 -4.14 0.18 10.76
C TRP A 449 -5.21 -0.74 11.33
N GLU A 450 -5.51 -0.64 12.63
CA GLU A 450 -6.57 -1.43 13.26
C GLU A 450 -7.94 -1.11 12.64
N CYS A 451 -8.22 0.18 12.41
CA CYS A 451 -9.43 0.63 11.74
C CYS A 451 -9.51 0.09 10.31
N LEU A 452 -8.45 0.20 9.53
CA LEU A 452 -8.39 -0.33 8.17
C LEU A 452 -8.58 -1.85 8.14
N ASN A 453 -7.98 -2.58 9.08
CA ASN A 453 -8.15 -4.03 9.19
C ASN A 453 -9.61 -4.40 9.44
N LYS A 454 -10.33 -3.69 10.32
CA LYS A 454 -11.76 -3.91 10.57
C LYS A 454 -12.57 -3.76 9.27
N GLU A 455 -12.34 -2.70 8.51
CA GLU A 455 -13.05 -2.47 7.25
C GLU A 455 -12.73 -3.55 6.19
N CYS A 456 -11.52 -4.09 6.21
CA CYS A 456 -11.06 -5.07 5.23
C CYS A 456 -11.44 -6.53 5.57
N PHE A 457 -11.54 -6.88 6.86
CA PHE A 457 -11.61 -8.29 7.30
C PHE A 457 -12.77 -8.64 8.25
N SER A 458 -13.63 -7.70 8.65
CA SER A 458 -14.72 -7.94 9.63
C SER A 458 -15.86 -8.87 9.19
N GLY A 459 -15.72 -9.59 8.06
CA GLY A 459 -16.70 -10.58 7.59
C GLY A 459 -18.02 -9.99 7.04
N MET A 460 -18.26 -8.67 7.19
CA MET A 460 -19.32 -8.00 6.44
C MET A 460 -18.93 -7.96 4.96
N LYS A 461 -19.82 -8.46 4.08
CA LYS A 461 -19.64 -8.29 2.63
C LYS A 461 -19.67 -6.80 2.31
N SER A 462 -18.50 -6.19 2.24
CA SER A 462 -18.34 -4.84 1.73
C SER A 462 -18.93 -4.79 0.32
N THR A 463 -19.60 -3.69 -0.02
CA THR A 463 -20.03 -3.46 -1.40
C THR A 463 -18.87 -3.06 -2.30
N LEU A 464 -17.71 -2.78 -1.71
CA LEU A 464 -16.48 -2.50 -2.44
C LEU A 464 -15.93 -3.80 -3.03
N SER A 465 -15.36 -3.70 -4.23
CA SER A 465 -14.67 -4.83 -4.86
C SER A 465 -13.43 -5.19 -4.06
N HIS A 466 -13.09 -6.47 -4.04
CA HIS A 466 -11.82 -6.96 -3.50
C HIS A 466 -10.62 -6.14 -4.00
N SER A 467 -10.56 -5.82 -5.31
CA SER A 467 -9.48 -5.02 -5.90
C SER A 467 -9.31 -3.64 -5.28
N PHE A 468 -10.39 -2.96 -4.89
CA PHE A 468 -10.32 -1.64 -4.25
C PHE A 468 -9.85 -1.75 -2.78
N ILE A 469 -10.33 -2.76 -2.06
CA ILE A 469 -9.87 -3.06 -0.69
C ILE A 469 -8.37 -3.39 -0.70
N THR A 470 -7.93 -4.26 -1.62
CA THR A 470 -6.50 -4.56 -1.80
C THR A 470 -5.70 -3.32 -2.16
N ALA A 471 -6.21 -2.45 -3.04
CA ALA A 471 -5.55 -1.19 -3.38
C ALA A 471 -5.37 -0.28 -2.16
N SER A 472 -6.39 -0.16 -1.31
CA SER A 472 -6.31 0.59 -0.04
C SER A 472 -5.26 0.02 0.91
N LEU A 473 -5.26 -1.29 1.14
CA LEU A 473 -4.24 -1.96 1.97
C LEU A 473 -2.83 -1.76 1.40
N ASN A 474 -2.66 -1.93 0.08
CA ASN A 474 -1.35 -1.78 -0.56
C ASN A 474 -0.85 -0.34 -0.57
N PHE A 475 -1.75 0.63 -0.65
CA PHE A 475 -1.41 2.04 -0.46
C PHE A 475 -0.83 2.27 0.94
N ALA A 476 -1.52 1.84 1.99
CA ALA A 476 -1.01 1.95 3.37
C ALA A 476 0.34 1.25 3.55
N ARG A 477 0.55 0.08 2.92
CA ARG A 477 1.83 -0.66 2.92
C ARG A 477 2.95 0.10 2.20
N MET A 478 2.62 0.87 1.16
CA MET A 478 3.56 1.64 0.36
C MET A 478 4.06 2.88 1.10
N VAL A 479 3.24 3.48 1.99
CA VAL A 479 3.58 4.70 2.73
C VAL A 479 4.96 4.62 3.38
N ARG A 480 5.23 3.59 4.21
CA ARG A 480 6.53 3.45 4.89
C ARG A 480 7.70 3.24 3.91
N VAL A 481 7.45 2.77 2.70
CA VAL A 481 8.48 2.64 1.65
C VAL A 481 8.79 4.00 1.02
N MET A 482 7.80 4.88 0.92
CA MET A 482 7.92 6.22 0.33
C MET A 482 8.45 7.27 1.30
N TYR A 483 8.18 7.10 2.59
CA TYR A 483 8.51 8.05 3.65
C TYR A 483 9.43 7.46 4.73
N GLY A 484 10.05 6.31 4.45
CA GLY A 484 10.99 5.64 5.35
C GLY A 484 12.43 6.01 5.03
N TYR A 485 12.76 7.31 5.06
CA TYR A 485 14.10 7.79 4.75
C TYR A 485 15.12 7.31 5.80
N ASP A 486 16.35 7.03 5.37
CA ASP A 486 17.46 6.77 6.26
C ASP A 486 18.18 8.06 6.72
N ASP A 487 19.19 7.91 7.58
CA ASP A 487 20.00 9.03 8.08
C ASP A 487 20.73 9.79 6.95
N GLU A 488 20.92 9.16 5.79
CA GLU A 488 21.51 9.76 4.59
C GLU A 488 20.45 10.36 3.64
N GLN A 489 19.18 10.40 4.06
CA GLN A 489 18.05 10.92 3.28
C GLN A 489 17.82 10.14 1.98
N LYS A 490 18.13 8.85 1.99
CA LYS A 490 17.82 7.92 0.91
C LYS A 490 16.62 7.09 1.27
N LEU A 491 16.00 6.52 0.25
CA LEU A 491 14.93 5.54 0.40
C LEU A 491 15.47 4.16 0.00
N PRO A 492 16.32 3.51 0.83
CA PRO A 492 17.02 2.28 0.45
C PRO A 492 16.06 1.15 0.06
N ILE A 493 14.89 1.09 0.72
CA ILE A 493 13.84 0.12 0.38
C ILE A 493 13.25 0.43 -0.99
N LEU A 494 12.91 1.69 -1.27
CA LEU A 494 12.38 2.10 -2.57
C LEU A 494 13.40 1.88 -3.68
N GLU A 495 14.67 2.22 -3.46
CA GLU A 495 15.76 2.03 -4.43
C GLU A 495 15.96 0.56 -4.78
N ASP A 496 16.03 -0.28 -3.76
CA ASP A 496 16.18 -1.72 -3.94
C ASP A 496 14.95 -2.33 -4.62
N TYR A 497 13.75 -1.84 -4.30
CA TYR A 497 12.52 -2.28 -4.91
C TYR A 497 12.37 -1.84 -6.37
N THR A 498 12.77 -0.61 -6.68
CA THR A 498 12.88 -0.08 -8.03
C THR A 498 13.87 -0.91 -8.86
N ARG A 499 15.04 -1.22 -8.28
CA ARG A 499 16.03 -2.11 -8.90
C ARG A 499 15.45 -3.50 -9.13
N MET A 500 14.60 -4.00 -8.25
CA MET A 500 14.01 -5.33 -8.44
C MET A 500 12.96 -5.36 -9.57
N LEU A 501 12.05 -4.41 -9.59
CA LEU A 501 10.86 -4.46 -10.44
C LEU A 501 11.01 -3.78 -11.80
N LEU A 502 11.99 -2.90 -11.96
CA LEU A 502 12.12 -2.08 -13.16
C LEU A 502 13.48 -2.20 -13.87
N PHE A 503 14.57 -2.56 -13.18
CA PHE A 503 15.93 -2.61 -13.76
C PHE A 503 16.53 -4.01 -13.70
#